data_AF-A0A1E4RPJ5-F1
#
_entry.id   AF-A0A1E4RPJ5-F1
#
_cell.length_a   1.000
_cell.length_b   1.000
_cell.length_c   1.000
_cell.angle_alpha   90.00
_cell.angle_beta   90.00
_cell.angle_gamma   90.00
#
_symmetry.space_group_name_H-M   'P 1'
#
loop_
_entity.id
_entity.type
_entity.pdbx_description
1 polymer ?
#
loop_
_entity_poly.entity_id
_entity_poly.type
_entity_poly.pdbx_seq_one_letter_code
_entity_poly.pdbx_strand_id
1 'polypeptide(L)'
;MSQFYRITQLRSTIGMPPQVRKNIQALGLRKRNQVIYHKVSPSIAHTLAKVKELVKIDLVNEYKTATQINQERKFKPGFQIEKGSFLKSSYE
;
A
#
# COMPACT_ATOMS: atom_id res chain seq x y z
N MET A 1 -4.59 -22.48 1.36
CA MET A 1 -4.02 -21.18 0.98
C MET A 1 -4.39 -20.14 2.01
N SER A 2 -3.48 -19.24 2.39
CA SER A 2 -3.80 -18.14 3.30
C SER A 2 -4.31 -16.95 2.49
N GLN A 3 -5.54 -16.51 2.75
CA GLN A 3 -6.12 -15.34 2.10
C GLN A 3 -5.77 -14.06 2.88
N PHE A 4 -5.64 -12.95 2.16
CA PHE A 4 -5.38 -11.62 2.71
C PHE A 4 -6.40 -10.60 2.21
N TYR A 5 -6.73 -9.65 3.06
CA TYR A 5 -7.46 -8.45 2.69
C TYR A 5 -6.48 -7.38 2.23
N ARG A 6 -6.56 -6.99 0.97
CA ARG A 6 -5.95 -5.76 0.46
C ARG A 6 -6.90 -4.61 0.74
N ILE A 7 -6.55 -3.77 1.71
CA ILE A 7 -7.40 -2.69 2.19
C ILE A 7 -6.82 -1.36 1.69
N THR A 8 -7.64 -0.57 1.03
CA THR A 8 -7.27 0.76 0.54
C THR A 8 -8.20 1.81 1.13
N GLN A 9 -7.66 2.85 1.78
CA GLN A 9 -8.47 3.95 2.28
C GLN A 9 -8.83 4.92 1.15
N LEU A 10 -10.08 4.89 0.67
CA LEU A 10 -10.53 5.78 -0.42
C LEU A 10 -11.00 7.13 0.11
N ARG A 11 -11.66 7.18 1.27
CA ARG A 11 -12.21 8.41 1.85
C ARG A 11 -11.44 8.82 3.11
N SER A 12 -11.35 10.12 3.36
CA SER A 12 -10.67 10.63 4.55
C SER A 12 -11.51 10.39 5.80
N THR A 13 -10.86 10.39 6.96
CA THR A 13 -11.50 10.26 8.27
C THR A 13 -11.92 11.61 8.88
N ILE A 14 -11.88 12.69 8.10
CA ILE A 14 -12.24 14.04 8.57
C ILE A 14 -13.76 14.07 8.80
N GLY A 15 -14.19 14.66 9.92
CA GLY A 15 -15.61 14.73 10.28
C GLY A 15 -16.24 13.40 10.73
N MET A 16 -15.49 12.30 10.75
CA MET A 16 -16.01 11.00 11.22
C MET A 16 -16.08 10.93 12.76
N PRO A 17 -16.87 10.02 13.35
CA PRO A 17 -16.84 9.77 14.79
C PRO A 17 -15.44 9.32 15.28
N PRO A 18 -15.06 9.61 16.54
CA PRO A 18 -13.75 9.25 17.07
C PRO A 18 -13.50 7.73 17.06
N GLN A 19 -14.55 6.91 17.21
CA GLN A 19 -14.43 5.46 17.16
C GLN A 19 -14.04 4.95 15.76
N VAL A 20 -14.62 5.53 14.71
CA VAL A 20 -14.28 5.20 13.31
C VAL A 20 -12.84 5.58 13.02
N ARG A 21 -12.39 6.76 13.51
CA ARG A 21 -10.98 7.18 13.41
C ARG A 21 -10.03 6.19 14.08
N LYS A 22 -10.35 5.75 15.30
CA LYS A 22 -9.55 4.76 16.04
C LYS A 22 -9.49 3.42 15.30
N ASN A 23 -10.60 2.96 14.73
CA ASN A 23 -10.62 1.70 13.95
C ASN A 23 -9.71 1.78 12.71
N ILE A 24 -9.76 2.89 11.95
CA ILE A 24 -8.89 3.11 10.79
C ILE A 24 -7.40 3.15 11.21
N GLN A 25 -7.09 3.82 12.32
CA GLN A 25 -5.73 3.86 12.88
C GLN A 25 -5.25 2.47 13.34
N ALA A 26 -6.13 1.67 13.97
CA ALA A 26 -5.84 0.31 14.40
C ALA A 26 -5.55 -0.64 13.22
N LEU A 27 -6.21 -0.41 12.07
CA LEU A 27 -5.88 -1.11 10.83
C LEU A 27 -4.53 -0.68 10.22
N GLY A 28 -3.92 0.39 10.74
CA GLY A 28 -2.63 0.94 10.29
C GLY A 28 -2.74 1.98 9.17
N LEU A 29 -3.96 2.35 8.77
CA LEU A 29 -4.22 3.31 7.71
C LEU A 29 -4.10 4.73 8.27
N ARG A 30 -3.10 5.48 7.78
CA ARG A 30 -2.78 6.83 8.27
C ARG A 30 -3.10 7.92 7.25
N LYS A 31 -3.04 7.60 5.95
CA LYS A 31 -3.25 8.55 4.85
C LYS A 31 -4.20 7.97 3.81
N ARG A 32 -4.92 8.84 3.10
CA ARG A 32 -5.78 8.45 1.97
C ARG A 32 -4.95 7.79 0.87
N ASN A 33 -5.55 6.83 0.17
CA ASN A 33 -4.95 5.97 -0.86
C ASN A 33 -3.78 5.10 -0.38
N GLN A 34 -3.59 4.97 0.93
CA GLN A 34 -2.68 3.99 1.49
C GLN A 34 -3.28 2.59 1.34
N VAL A 35 -2.43 1.63 0.95
CA VAL A 35 -2.78 0.22 0.78
C VAL A 35 -2.06 -0.58 1.86
N ILE A 36 -2.80 -1.42 2.58
CA ILE A 36 -2.28 -2.31 3.61
C ILE A 36 -2.87 -3.70 3.40
N TYR A 37 -2.07 -4.72 3.68
CA TYR A 37 -2.51 -6.11 3.64
C TYR A 37 -2.64 -6.66 5.05
N HIS A 38 -3.78 -7.29 5.35
CA HIS A 38 -4.02 -8.00 6.61
C HIS A 38 -4.42 -9.45 6.32
N LYS A 39 -3.98 -10.38 7.15
CA LYS A 39 -4.43 -11.78 7.06
C LYS A 39 -5.92 -11.85 7.34
N VAL A 40 -6.64 -12.67 6.58
CA VAL A 40 -8.08 -12.87 6.79
C VAL A 40 -8.32 -13.45 8.19
N SER A 41 -9.06 -12.71 9.00
CA SER A 41 -9.50 -13.13 10.33
C SER A 41 -10.86 -12.48 10.65
N PRO A 42 -11.69 -13.12 11.51
CA PRO A 42 -12.99 -12.56 11.90
C PRO A 42 -12.88 -11.19 12.58
N SER A 43 -11.85 -10.97 13.40
CA SER A 43 -11.62 -9.71 14.10
C SER A 43 -11.37 -8.54 13.12
N ILE A 44 -10.54 -8.77 12.11
CA ILE A 44 -10.29 -7.79 11.04
C ILE A 44 -11.56 -7.57 10.23
N ALA A 45 -12.30 -8.63 9.89
CA ALA A 45 -13.55 -8.52 9.13
C ALA A 45 -14.60 -7.67 9.86
N HIS A 46 -14.77 -7.85 11.17
CA HIS A 46 -15.65 -7.02 12.00
C HIS A 46 -15.24 -5.54 11.99
N THR A 47 -13.94 -5.28 12.14
CA THR A 47 -13.41 -3.91 12.11
C THR A 47 -13.64 -3.26 10.74
N LEU A 48 -13.42 -4.02 9.66
CA LEU A 48 -13.68 -3.58 8.29
C LEU A 48 -15.17 -3.28 8.04
N ALA A 49 -16.08 -4.10 8.56
CA ALA A 49 -17.52 -3.87 8.45
C ALA A 49 -17.95 -2.53 9.06
N LYS A 50 -17.32 -2.11 10.17
CA LYS A 50 -17.56 -0.81 10.81
C LYS A 50 -17.05 0.39 10.02
N VAL A 51 -16.11 0.19 9.09
CA VAL A 51 -15.47 1.28 8.32
C VAL A 51 -15.66 1.14 6.81
N LYS A 52 -16.60 0.29 6.38
CA LYS A 52 -16.84 -0.12 4.97
C LYS A 52 -17.06 1.04 4.00
N GLU A 53 -17.56 2.17 4.50
CA GLU A 53 -17.81 3.38 3.69
C GLU A 53 -16.51 4.13 3.34
N LEU A 54 -15.45 3.95 4.11
CA LEU A 54 -14.18 4.66 3.94
C LEU A 54 -13.14 3.86 3.16
N VAL A 55 -13.30 2.55 3.10
CA VAL A 55 -12.29 1.62 2.59
C VAL A 55 -12.80 0.79 1.42
N LYS A 56 -11.89 0.47 0.50
CA LYS A 56 -12.08 -0.58 -0.50
C LYS A 56 -11.31 -1.82 -0.05
N ILE A 57 -11.94 -2.98 -0.19
CA ILE A 57 -11.39 -4.26 0.25
C ILE A 57 -11.36 -5.19 -0.96
N ASP A 58 -10.18 -5.71 -1.30
CA ASP A 58 -10.02 -6.78 -2.29
C ASP A 58 -9.47 -8.03 -1.58
N LEU A 59 -9.98 -9.21 -1.94
CA LEU A 59 -9.45 -10.48 -1.43
C LEU A 59 -8.31 -10.95 -2.34
N VAL A 60 -7.15 -11.22 -1.77
CA VAL A 60 -5.96 -11.67 -2.51
C VAL A 60 -5.32 -12.89 -1.86
N ASN A 61 -4.60 -13.68 -2.65
CA ASN A 61 -3.90 -14.87 -2.16
C ASN A 61 -2.49 -14.55 -1.63
N GLU A 62 -1.93 -13.41 -2.05
CA GLU A 62 -0.54 -13.03 -1.77
C GLU A 62 -0.46 -11.75 -0.93
N TYR A 63 0.45 -11.75 0.05
CA TYR A 63 0.80 -10.59 0.83
C TYR A 63 1.92 -9.79 0.16
N LYS A 64 1.81 -8.45 0.16
CA LYS A 64 2.86 -7.56 -0.33
C LYS A 64 3.33 -6.58 0.73
N THR A 65 4.65 -6.40 0.82
CA THR A 65 5.26 -5.38 1.68
C THR A 65 5.19 -3.99 1.04
N ALA A 66 5.34 -2.94 1.85
CA ALA A 66 5.34 -1.56 1.36
C ALA A 66 6.43 -1.30 0.30
N THR A 67 7.61 -1.94 0.43
CA THR A 67 8.70 -1.83 -0.53
C THR A 67 8.34 -2.44 -1.88
N GLN A 68 7.73 -3.63 -1.89
CA GLN A 68 7.23 -4.29 -3.10
C GLN A 68 6.14 -3.47 -3.79
N ILE A 69 5.16 -2.96 -3.03
CA ILE A 69 4.11 -2.09 -3.57
C ILE A 69 4.73 -0.83 -4.21
N ASN A 70 5.73 -0.24 -3.57
CA ASN A 70 6.40 0.94 -4.12
C ASN A 70 7.22 0.61 -5.37
N GLN A 71 7.86 -0.57 -5.44
CA GLN A 71 8.55 -1.03 -6.64
C GLN A 71 7.58 -1.26 -7.80
N GLU A 72 6.41 -1.87 -7.55
CA GLU A 72 5.37 -2.07 -8.56
C GLU A 72 4.82 -0.76 -9.13
N ARG A 73 4.80 0.30 -8.32
CA ARG A 73 4.38 1.64 -8.76
C ARG A 73 5.46 2.37 -9.56
N LYS A 74 6.72 1.95 -9.49
CA LYS A 74 7.79 2.61 -10.24
C LYS A 74 7.64 2.29 -11.71
N PHE A 75 7.60 3.34 -12.52
CA PHE A 75 7.70 3.21 -13.97
C PHE A 75 9.07 2.65 -14.38
N LYS A 76 9.12 1.89 -15.47
CA LYS A 76 10.38 1.37 -16.01
C LYS A 76 11.22 2.53 -16.54
N PRO A 77 12.44 2.77 -16.04
CA PRO A 77 13.27 3.86 -16.56
C PRO A 77 13.54 3.66 -18.06
N GLY A 78 13.42 4.74 -18.82
CA GLY A 78 13.60 4.74 -20.28
C GLY A 78 15.06 4.80 -20.74
N PHE A 79 16.02 4.69 -19.82
CA PHE A 79 17.44 4.75 -20.10
C PHE A 79 18.16 3.58 -19.43
N GLN A 80 19.28 3.17 -20.02
CA GLN A 80 20.21 2.24 -19.43
C GLN A 80 21.49 2.99 -19.08
N ILE A 81 21.99 2.79 -17.85
CA ILE A 81 23.25 3.39 -17.43
C ILE A 81 24.37 2.48 -17.92
N GLU A 82 25.10 2.91 -18.95
CA GLU A 82 26.36 2.29 -19.30
C GLU A 82 27.42 2.69 -18.27
N LYS A 83 27.95 1.71 -17.54
CA LYS A 83 29.08 1.94 -16.64
C LYS A 83 30.36 1.82 -17.47
N GLY A 84 31.07 2.94 -17.68
CA GLY A 84 32.47 2.93 -18.15
C GLY A 84 32.77 3.56 -19.51
N SER A 85 31.82 4.18 -20.22
CA SER A 85 32.05 4.75 -21.55
C SER A 85 32.53 6.21 -21.58
N PHE A 86 32.47 6.95 -20.47
CA PHE A 86 32.70 8.41 -20.46
C PHE A 86 34.08 8.89 -19.96
N LEU A 87 35.02 8.00 -19.64
CA LEU A 87 36.37 8.38 -19.16
C LEU A 87 37.48 7.72 -19.99
N LYS A 88 37.64 8.16 -21.23
CA LYS A 88 38.94 8.17 -21.91
C LYS A 88 39.17 9.56 -22.50
N SER A 89 39.58 10.50 -21.63
CA SER A 89 40.25 11.72 -22.09
C SER A 89 41.73 11.39 -22.27
N SER A 90 42.07 10.74 -23.39
CA SER A 90 43.45 10.65 -23.84
C SER A 90 43.82 12.00 -24.44
N TYR A 91 44.43 12.86 -23.63
CA TYR A 91 45.24 13.95 -24.14
C TYR A 91 46.54 13.32 -24.67
N GLU A 92 46.68 13.30 -26.00
CA GLU A 92 47.99 13.16 -26.68
C GLU A 92 48.78 14.47 -26.56
#